data_AF-A0A7Y8WYQ3-F1
#
_entry.id   AF-A0A7Y8WYQ3-F1
#
_cell.length_a   1.000
_cell.length_b   1.000
_cell.length_c   1.000
_cell.angle_alpha   90.00
_cell.angle_beta   90.00
_cell.angle_gamma   90.00
#
_symmetry.space_group_name_H-M   'P 1'
#
loop_
_entity.id
_entity.type
_entity.pdbx_description
1 polymer ?
#
loop_
_entity_poly.entity_id
_entity_poly.type
_entity_poly.pdbx_seq_one_letter_code
_entity_poly.pdbx_strand_id
1 'polypeptide(L)'
;MARRPTIKDIARRAGVSESAVSFALNDRPGVSDGTRARVRRVAEELGWHPNSAARALAGERSGAVGLVLARPAHTLGVESFFLQLVSGIQEVLSAGRTALLFQVVDDIDAECALYRRWWAERRVDGVLVVDPRTQDPRPELLARLGLPAVTVGGTGAPGPLSSVWADDARAMARVVDHLHGLGHRRITHIAGLPGLAHTARRIASLRVEAAARGLGPREVHSVVTDYSDAEGAAATRRVLAEPEPPTALVYDNDVMAVAGSAVAAELGIAVPGRLSIVAWDDSALCRVTHPRLTALVRDTAGFGRLAAEELLTVLAGGPPRTREGEQPRLEPRESTAPPPAAY
;
A
#
# COMPACT_ATOMS: atom_id res chain seq x y z
N MET A 1 30.58 -17.04 -21.43
CA MET A 1 29.51 -16.10 -20.98
C MET A 1 28.47 -15.98 -22.08
N ALA A 2 27.21 -16.28 -21.80
CA ALA A 2 26.14 -16.10 -22.78
C ALA A 2 25.90 -14.60 -22.99
N ARG A 3 26.18 -14.09 -24.19
CA ARG A 3 25.92 -12.68 -24.55
C ARG A 3 24.44 -12.53 -24.90
N ARG A 4 23.77 -11.51 -24.34
CA ARG A 4 22.39 -11.18 -24.74
C ARG A 4 22.32 -10.96 -26.26
N PRO A 5 21.34 -11.58 -26.95
CA PRO A 5 21.13 -11.35 -28.38
C PRO A 5 20.91 -9.87 -28.67
N THR A 6 21.41 -9.39 -29.80
CA THR A 6 21.29 -7.99 -30.25
C THR A 6 20.54 -7.90 -31.57
N ILE A 7 20.07 -6.69 -31.94
CA ILE A 7 19.51 -6.44 -33.28
C ILE A 7 20.49 -6.88 -34.39
N LYS A 8 21.79 -6.70 -34.17
CA LYS A 8 22.85 -7.17 -35.06
C LYS A 8 22.88 -8.68 -35.23
N ASP A 9 22.55 -9.44 -34.19
CA ASP A 9 22.48 -10.91 -34.26
C ASP A 9 21.25 -11.37 -35.05
N ILE A 10 20.11 -10.68 -34.86
CA ILE A 10 18.90 -10.92 -35.66
C ILE A 10 19.16 -10.59 -37.13
N ALA A 11 19.76 -9.42 -37.42
CA ALA A 11 20.06 -8.96 -38.78
C ALA A 11 20.91 -9.99 -39.54
N ARG A 12 21.96 -10.49 -38.87
CA ARG A 12 22.86 -11.51 -39.41
C ARG A 12 22.14 -12.82 -39.72
N ARG A 13 21.29 -13.31 -38.81
CA ARG A 13 20.59 -14.59 -38.96
C ARG A 13 19.39 -14.51 -39.91
N ALA A 14 18.72 -13.37 -39.98
CA ALA A 14 17.61 -13.12 -40.89
C ALA A 14 18.07 -12.68 -42.30
N GLY A 15 19.37 -12.41 -42.50
CA GLY A 15 19.94 -11.99 -43.78
C GLY A 15 19.47 -10.61 -44.25
N VAL A 16 19.33 -9.64 -43.32
CA VAL A 16 18.84 -8.28 -43.60
C VAL A 16 19.67 -7.23 -42.85
N SER A 17 19.47 -5.95 -43.15
CA SER A 17 20.13 -4.85 -42.43
C SER A 17 19.54 -4.63 -41.02
N GLU A 18 20.32 -4.05 -40.11
CA GLU A 18 19.84 -3.68 -38.76
C GLU A 18 18.64 -2.71 -38.82
N SER A 19 18.62 -1.80 -39.80
CA SER A 19 17.48 -0.90 -40.05
C SER A 19 16.23 -1.67 -40.47
N ALA A 20 16.35 -2.69 -41.33
CA ALA A 20 15.23 -3.53 -41.72
C ALA A 20 14.69 -4.38 -40.55
N VAL A 21 15.57 -4.85 -39.66
CA VAL A 21 15.17 -5.48 -38.39
C VAL A 21 14.38 -4.51 -37.52
N SER A 22 14.89 -3.29 -37.33
CA SER A 22 14.22 -2.25 -36.55
C SER A 22 12.84 -1.91 -37.12
N PHE A 23 12.71 -1.80 -38.44
CA PHE A 23 11.42 -1.50 -39.09
C PHE A 23 10.44 -2.67 -38.95
N ALA A 24 10.91 -3.91 -39.11
CA ALA A 24 10.10 -5.11 -38.96
C ALA A 24 9.60 -5.33 -37.52
N LEU A 25 10.42 -5.03 -36.51
CA LEU A 25 10.08 -5.24 -35.10
C LEU A 25 9.22 -4.12 -34.51
N ASN A 26 9.34 -2.88 -35.01
CA ASN A 26 8.55 -1.73 -34.58
C ASN A 26 7.36 -1.42 -35.50
N ASP A 27 6.98 -2.38 -36.34
CA ASP A 27 5.89 -2.30 -37.31
C ASP A 27 5.90 -1.11 -38.28
N ARG A 28 7.07 -0.53 -38.56
CA ARG A 28 7.22 0.61 -39.47
C ARG A 28 7.07 0.21 -40.95
N PRO A 29 6.57 1.10 -41.82
CA PRO A 29 6.54 0.86 -43.26
C PRO A 29 7.97 0.76 -43.85
N GLY A 30 8.14 0.03 -44.96
CA GLY A 30 9.43 -0.10 -45.65
C GLY A 30 10.06 -1.51 -45.63
N VAL A 31 9.35 -2.51 -45.11
CA VAL A 31 9.77 -3.92 -45.12
C VAL A 31 8.59 -4.81 -45.52
N SER A 32 8.81 -5.76 -46.43
CA SER A 32 7.76 -6.70 -46.89
C SER A 32 7.27 -7.61 -45.77
N ASP A 33 6.02 -8.06 -45.85
CA ASP A 33 5.42 -8.94 -44.83
C ASP A 33 6.22 -10.23 -44.64
N GLY A 34 6.74 -10.82 -45.72
CA GLY A 34 7.60 -11.99 -45.66
C GLY A 34 8.93 -11.74 -44.91
N THR A 35 9.51 -10.55 -45.06
CA THR A 35 10.71 -10.16 -44.31
C THR A 35 10.37 -9.88 -42.85
N ARG A 36 9.22 -9.25 -42.58
CA ARG A 36 8.72 -8.98 -41.23
C ARG A 36 8.49 -10.28 -40.44
N ALA A 37 7.83 -11.25 -41.06
CA ALA A 37 7.60 -12.58 -40.47
C ALA A 37 8.92 -13.33 -40.22
N ARG A 38 9.90 -13.23 -41.13
CA ARG A 38 11.22 -13.84 -40.96
C ARG A 38 11.99 -13.22 -39.79
N VAL A 39 12.01 -11.90 -39.68
CA VAL A 39 12.68 -11.18 -38.58
C VAL A 39 12.06 -11.54 -37.22
N ARG A 40 10.72 -11.55 -37.12
CA ARG A 40 10.02 -11.92 -35.87
C ARG A 40 10.34 -13.34 -35.42
N ARG A 41 10.30 -14.30 -36.33
CA ARG A 41 10.67 -15.69 -36.04
C ARG A 41 12.11 -15.82 -35.54
N VAL A 42 13.06 -15.15 -36.20
CA VAL A 42 14.47 -15.18 -35.77
C VAL A 42 14.65 -14.51 -34.41
N ALA A 43 13.92 -13.44 -34.12
CA ALA A 43 13.94 -12.80 -32.81
C ALA A 43 13.42 -13.75 -31.72
N GLU A 44 12.32 -14.46 -31.98
CA GLU A 44 11.75 -15.48 -31.08
C GLU A 44 12.72 -16.65 -30.85
N GLU A 45 13.30 -17.22 -31.92
CA GLU A 45 14.28 -18.31 -31.85
C GLU A 45 15.52 -17.95 -31.01
N LEU A 46 15.95 -16.69 -31.09
CA LEU A 46 17.09 -16.19 -30.32
C LEU A 46 16.72 -15.79 -28.89
N GLY A 47 15.42 -15.76 -28.53
CA GLY A 47 14.95 -15.20 -27.27
C GLY A 47 15.25 -13.70 -27.13
N TRP A 48 15.27 -12.98 -28.25
CA TRP A 48 15.52 -11.54 -28.24
C TRP A 48 14.27 -10.78 -27.80
N HIS A 49 14.47 -9.79 -26.93
CA HIS A 49 13.45 -8.83 -26.54
C HIS A 49 13.95 -7.40 -26.74
N PRO A 50 13.07 -6.43 -27.07
CA PRO A 50 13.44 -5.02 -27.17
C PRO A 50 14.07 -4.52 -25.88
N ASN A 51 15.16 -3.77 -26.00
CA ASN A 51 15.78 -3.12 -24.86
C ASN A 51 14.90 -1.95 -24.38
N SER A 52 14.41 -2.03 -23.14
CA SER A 52 13.58 -0.98 -22.53
C SER A 52 14.26 0.40 -22.53
N ALA A 53 15.58 0.45 -22.29
CA ALA A 53 16.35 1.69 -22.34
C ALA A 53 16.39 2.28 -23.77
N ALA A 54 16.49 1.43 -24.79
CA ALA A 54 16.47 1.88 -26.18
C ALA A 54 15.08 2.39 -26.61
N ARG A 55 14.01 1.77 -26.11
CA ARG A 55 12.63 2.23 -26.33
C ARG A 55 12.37 3.60 -25.69
N ALA A 56 12.78 3.76 -24.44
CA ALA A 56 12.68 5.03 -23.71
C ALA A 56 13.43 6.17 -24.43
N LEU A 57 14.64 5.90 -24.94
CA LEU A 57 15.44 6.86 -25.72
C LEU A 57 14.82 7.18 -27.08
N ALA A 58 14.13 6.23 -27.71
CA ALA A 58 13.42 6.43 -28.97
C ALA A 58 12.09 7.21 -28.83
N GLY A 59 11.78 7.70 -27.62
CA GLY A 59 10.56 8.45 -27.33
C GLY A 59 9.34 7.57 -27.01
N GLU A 60 9.51 6.25 -26.89
CA GLU A 60 8.45 5.34 -26.45
C GLU A 60 8.39 5.24 -24.91
N ARG A 61 7.29 4.64 -24.42
CA ARG A 61 7.13 4.27 -23.01
C ARG A 61 8.23 3.30 -22.55
N SER A 62 8.75 3.53 -21.35
CA SER A 62 9.72 2.65 -20.66
C SER A 62 9.16 1.25 -20.42
N GLY A 63 7.83 1.13 -20.29
CA GLY A 63 7.15 -0.12 -19.97
C GLY A 63 7.27 -0.48 -18.48
N ALA A 64 7.44 0.52 -17.62
CA ALA A 64 7.56 0.33 -16.18
C ALA A 64 6.83 1.44 -15.42
N VAL A 65 6.28 1.10 -14.25
CA VAL A 65 5.75 2.06 -13.28
C VAL A 65 6.51 1.92 -11.96
N GLY A 66 6.64 3.02 -11.23
CA GLY A 66 7.37 3.07 -9.97
C GLY A 66 6.48 2.92 -8.74
N LEU A 67 6.99 2.26 -7.71
CA LEU A 67 6.46 2.30 -6.35
C LEU A 67 7.63 2.49 -5.39
N VAL A 68 7.59 3.56 -4.61
CA VAL A 68 8.64 3.87 -3.62
C VAL A 68 8.05 3.84 -2.23
N LEU A 69 8.75 3.21 -1.28
CA LEU A 69 8.40 3.22 0.13
C LEU A 69 9.45 3.98 0.94
N ALA A 70 9.03 5.06 1.60
CA ALA A 70 9.84 5.84 2.53
C ALA A 70 9.63 5.34 3.97
N ARG A 71 10.22 4.18 4.30
CA ARG A 71 10.13 3.49 5.60
C ARG A 71 11.40 2.67 5.87
N PRO A 72 11.72 2.35 7.14
CA PRO A 72 12.81 1.43 7.45
C PRO A 72 12.60 0.07 6.77
N ALA A 73 13.59 -0.42 6.02
CA ALA A 73 13.42 -1.61 5.17
C ALA A 73 13.00 -2.89 5.92
N HIS A 74 13.30 -2.99 7.22
CA HIS A 74 12.95 -4.16 8.04
C HIS A 74 11.44 -4.29 8.29
N THR A 75 10.64 -3.24 8.12
CA THR A 75 9.18 -3.29 8.35
C THR A 75 8.41 -3.92 7.19
N LEU A 76 9.03 -4.08 6.01
CA LEU A 76 8.39 -4.65 4.82
C LEU A 76 7.91 -6.08 4.98
N GLY A 77 8.68 -6.89 5.72
CA GLY A 77 8.35 -8.31 5.95
C GLY A 77 7.29 -8.52 7.04
N VAL A 78 6.96 -7.45 7.77
CA VAL A 78 6.14 -7.51 8.98
C VAL A 78 4.69 -7.13 8.65
N GLU A 79 4.46 -6.11 7.84
CA GLU A 79 3.12 -5.63 7.50
C GLU A 79 2.51 -6.35 6.28
N SER A 80 1.43 -7.10 6.50
CA SER A 80 0.73 -7.84 5.43
C SER A 80 0.11 -6.95 4.35
N PHE A 81 -0.19 -5.69 4.67
CA PHE A 81 -0.82 -4.71 3.78
C PHE A 81 -0.04 -4.52 2.46
N PHE A 82 1.26 -4.25 2.53
CA PHE A 82 2.04 -3.92 1.33
C PHE A 82 2.18 -5.10 0.39
N LEU A 83 2.34 -6.32 0.91
CA LEU A 83 2.41 -7.51 0.08
C LEU A 83 1.10 -7.77 -0.66
N GLN A 84 -0.04 -7.58 0.01
CA GLN A 84 -1.35 -7.68 -0.64
C GLN A 84 -1.58 -6.57 -1.68
N LEU A 85 -1.17 -5.34 -1.35
CA LEU A 85 -1.26 -4.19 -2.27
C LEU A 85 -0.45 -4.45 -3.54
N VAL A 86 0.80 -4.89 -3.39
CA VAL A 86 1.68 -5.24 -4.51
C VAL A 86 1.12 -6.41 -5.32
N SER A 87 0.53 -7.42 -4.67
CA SER A 87 -0.15 -8.52 -5.36
C SER A 87 -1.25 -8.00 -6.28
N GLY A 88 -2.13 -7.12 -5.77
CA GLY A 88 -3.20 -6.51 -6.56
C GLY A 88 -2.68 -5.64 -7.71
N ILE A 89 -1.63 -4.87 -7.48
CA ILE A 89 -0.96 -4.09 -8.54
C ILE A 89 -0.44 -5.03 -9.64
N GLN A 90 0.24 -6.12 -9.26
CA GLN A 90 0.81 -7.09 -10.21
C GLN A 90 -0.25 -7.81 -11.04
N GLU A 91 -1.41 -8.12 -10.48
CA GLU A 91 -2.53 -8.70 -11.23
C GLU A 91 -2.91 -7.85 -12.45
N VAL A 92 -2.90 -6.51 -12.31
CA VAL A 92 -3.22 -5.58 -13.39
C VAL A 92 -2.03 -5.37 -14.33
N LEU A 93 -0.83 -5.16 -13.78
CA LEU A 93 0.34 -4.82 -14.59
C LEU A 93 0.86 -5.99 -15.43
N SER A 94 0.75 -7.22 -14.92
CA SER A 94 1.21 -8.44 -15.61
C SER A 94 0.44 -8.71 -16.90
N ALA A 95 -0.86 -8.40 -16.92
CA ALA A 95 -1.69 -8.48 -18.13
C ALA A 95 -1.21 -7.50 -19.22
N GLY A 96 -0.67 -6.34 -18.83
CA GLY A 96 -0.23 -5.27 -19.71
C GLY A 96 1.26 -5.25 -20.05
N ARG A 97 2.04 -6.28 -19.69
CA ARG A 97 3.52 -6.33 -19.83
C ARG A 97 4.24 -5.12 -19.22
N THR A 98 3.65 -4.49 -18.21
CA THR A 98 4.24 -3.32 -17.54
C THR A 98 4.99 -3.81 -16.30
N ALA A 99 6.26 -3.44 -16.17
CA ALA A 99 7.06 -3.81 -15.00
C ALA A 99 6.72 -2.91 -13.80
N LEU A 100 6.81 -3.45 -12.59
CA LEU A 100 6.81 -2.65 -11.36
C LEU A 100 8.25 -2.46 -10.90
N LEU A 101 8.73 -1.22 -10.91
CA LEU A 101 10.00 -0.85 -10.30
C LEU A 101 9.74 -0.47 -8.84
N PHE A 102 10.11 -1.37 -7.94
CA PHE A 102 9.93 -1.20 -6.50
C PHE A 102 11.24 -0.82 -5.82
N GLN A 103 11.22 0.21 -4.97
CA GLN A 103 12.39 0.60 -4.18
C GLN A 103 11.98 1.12 -2.80
N VAL A 104 12.79 0.81 -1.79
CA VAL A 104 12.65 1.35 -0.44
C VAL A 104 13.76 2.35 -0.19
N VAL A 105 13.41 3.44 0.48
CA VAL A 105 14.28 4.56 0.81
C VAL A 105 14.05 4.98 2.26
N ASP A 106 14.99 5.71 2.82
CA ASP A 106 14.99 6.03 4.25
C ASP A 106 13.90 7.06 4.61
N ASP A 107 13.67 8.04 3.74
CA ASP A 107 12.74 9.15 3.99
C ASP A 107 12.09 9.71 2.73
N ILE A 108 11.20 10.69 2.92
CA ILE A 108 10.40 11.30 1.86
C ILE A 108 11.24 12.18 0.92
N ASP A 109 12.37 12.72 1.38
CA ASP A 109 13.25 13.54 0.55
C ASP A 109 14.03 12.65 -0.43
N ALA A 110 14.50 11.49 0.05
CA ALA A 110 15.09 10.44 -0.78
C ALA A 110 14.09 9.89 -1.80
N GLU A 111 12.82 9.71 -1.43
CA GLU A 111 11.74 9.34 -2.35
C GLU A 111 11.54 10.42 -3.43
N CYS A 112 11.46 11.69 -3.03
CA CYS A 112 11.34 12.81 -3.97
C CYS A 112 12.53 12.93 -4.92
N ALA A 113 13.75 12.70 -4.43
CA ALA A 113 14.96 12.66 -5.26
C ALA A 113 14.93 11.48 -6.24
N LEU A 114 14.41 10.32 -5.80
CA LEU A 114 14.25 9.14 -6.62
C LEU A 114 13.26 9.36 -7.76
N TYR A 115 12.12 10.01 -7.52
CA TYR A 115 11.17 10.37 -8.57
C TYR A 115 11.79 11.28 -9.64
N ARG A 116 12.55 12.30 -9.23
CA ARG A 116 13.28 13.17 -10.18
C ARG A 116 14.24 12.36 -11.03
N ARG A 117 15.02 11.47 -10.40
CA ARG A 117 16.00 10.62 -11.09
C ARG A 117 15.31 9.65 -12.05
N TRP A 118 14.31 8.90 -11.60
CA TRP A 118 13.58 7.96 -12.45
C TRP A 118 12.91 8.64 -13.63
N TRP A 119 12.37 9.84 -13.44
CA TRP A 119 11.79 10.62 -14.53
C TRP A 119 12.84 11.09 -15.53
N ALA A 120 13.94 11.68 -15.07
CA ALA A 120 15.04 12.14 -15.92
C ALA A 120 15.69 10.99 -16.72
N GLU A 121 15.86 9.83 -16.08
CA GLU A 121 16.42 8.61 -16.69
C GLU A 121 15.40 7.83 -17.54
N ARG A 122 14.13 8.30 -17.62
CA ARG A 122 13.02 7.60 -18.29
C ARG A 122 12.87 6.14 -17.86
N ARG A 123 13.02 5.89 -16.55
CA ARG A 123 12.93 4.54 -15.96
C ARG A 123 11.52 4.09 -15.65
N VAL A 124 10.61 5.05 -15.52
CA VAL A 124 9.19 4.81 -15.23
C VAL A 124 8.34 5.73 -16.10
N ASP A 125 7.16 5.26 -16.47
CA ASP A 125 6.14 6.01 -17.19
C ASP A 125 5.20 6.74 -16.23
N GLY A 126 5.09 6.26 -15.00
CA GLY A 126 4.30 6.85 -13.92
C GLY A 126 4.58 6.18 -12.58
N VAL A 127 4.01 6.71 -11.49
CA VAL A 127 4.28 6.22 -10.13
C VAL A 127 3.02 6.05 -9.28
N LEU A 128 3.03 5.04 -8.41
CA LEU A 128 2.07 4.87 -7.33
C LEU A 128 2.67 5.48 -6.06
N VAL A 129 1.95 6.44 -5.47
CA VAL A 129 2.36 7.15 -4.26
C VAL A 129 1.57 6.61 -3.09
N VAL A 130 2.23 5.92 -2.17
CA VAL A 130 1.61 5.37 -0.95
C VAL A 130 2.06 6.16 0.28
N ASP A 131 1.47 5.86 1.43
CA ASP A 131 1.73 6.54 2.70
C ASP A 131 1.70 8.07 2.59
N PRO A 132 0.59 8.68 2.15
CA PRO A 132 0.49 10.14 2.11
C PRO A 132 0.82 10.74 3.47
N ARG A 133 1.55 11.86 3.48
CA ARG A 133 1.89 12.59 4.70
C ARG A 133 0.84 13.69 4.96
N THR A 134 0.73 14.15 6.20
CA THR A 134 -0.11 15.31 6.53
C THR A 134 0.35 16.59 5.83
N GLN A 135 1.66 16.72 5.62
CA GLN A 135 2.30 17.75 4.81
C GLN A 135 3.11 17.09 3.70
N ASP A 136 2.42 16.65 2.65
CA ASP A 136 3.04 15.86 1.59
C ASP A 136 3.60 16.73 0.46
N PRO A 137 4.93 16.72 0.21
CA PRO A 137 5.53 17.47 -0.89
C PRO A 137 5.35 16.79 -2.26
N ARG A 138 4.98 15.50 -2.28
CA ARG A 138 5.00 14.69 -3.51
C ARG A 138 3.95 15.13 -4.53
N PRO A 139 2.68 15.46 -4.17
CA PRO A 139 1.69 15.89 -5.16
C PRO A 139 2.14 17.11 -5.98
N GLU A 140 2.68 18.12 -5.31
CA GLU A 140 3.18 19.33 -5.98
C GLU A 140 4.44 19.04 -6.81
N LEU A 141 5.36 18.22 -6.29
CA LEU A 141 6.54 17.79 -7.03
C LEU A 141 6.17 17.05 -8.32
N LEU A 142 5.29 16.07 -8.23
CA LEU A 142 4.90 15.22 -9.36
C LEU A 142 4.17 16.05 -10.42
N ALA A 143 3.30 16.99 -10.01
CA ALA A 143 2.68 17.96 -10.90
C ALA A 143 3.72 18.83 -11.64
N ARG A 144 4.72 19.37 -10.93
CA ARG A 144 5.80 20.17 -11.55
C ARG A 144 6.66 19.37 -12.52
N LEU A 145 6.91 18.09 -12.23
CA LEU A 145 7.65 17.21 -13.13
C LEU A 145 6.85 16.79 -14.37
N GLY A 146 5.52 16.89 -14.30
CA GLY A 146 4.63 16.27 -15.28
C GLY A 146 4.72 14.73 -15.24
N LEU A 147 5.10 14.15 -14.10
CA LEU A 147 5.21 12.71 -13.90
C LEU A 147 3.83 12.14 -13.55
N PRO A 148 3.22 11.28 -14.40
CA PRO A 148 1.94 10.65 -14.10
C PRO A 148 1.96 9.91 -12.77
N ALA A 149 0.95 10.15 -11.92
CA ALA A 149 0.92 9.57 -10.60
C ALA A 149 -0.50 9.30 -10.10
N VAL A 150 -0.61 8.28 -9.24
CA VAL A 150 -1.82 7.98 -8.46
C VAL A 150 -1.46 7.90 -6.99
N THR A 151 -2.17 8.66 -6.16
CA THR A 151 -2.05 8.56 -4.71
C THR A 151 -2.94 7.43 -4.17
N VAL A 152 -2.35 6.53 -3.40
CA VAL A 152 -3.00 5.40 -2.75
C VAL A 152 -3.15 5.73 -1.26
N GLY A 153 -4.39 5.77 -0.77
CA GLY A 153 -4.71 6.28 0.56
C GLY A 153 -5.01 7.78 0.58
N GLY A 154 -5.50 8.35 -0.52
CA GLY A 154 -5.88 9.77 -0.63
C GLY A 154 -6.98 10.19 0.36
N THR A 155 -7.35 11.48 0.35
CA THR A 155 -8.34 12.07 1.28
C THR A 155 -9.78 11.92 0.83
N GLY A 156 -10.04 11.39 -0.37
CA GLY A 156 -11.36 11.39 -1.00
C GLY A 156 -11.75 12.74 -1.64
N ALA A 157 -10.96 13.80 -1.42
CA ALA A 157 -11.15 15.08 -2.09
C ALA A 157 -10.49 15.08 -3.48
N PRO A 158 -11.05 15.83 -4.45
CA PRO A 158 -10.37 16.11 -5.72
C PRO A 158 -9.04 16.83 -5.48
N GLY A 159 -8.03 16.51 -6.30
CA GLY A 159 -6.70 17.09 -6.23
C GLY A 159 -6.00 17.08 -7.59
N PRO A 160 -4.73 17.55 -7.63
CA PRO A 160 -3.96 17.61 -8.88
C PRO A 160 -3.58 16.23 -9.43
N LEU A 161 -3.61 15.19 -8.59
CA LEU A 161 -3.33 13.81 -8.96
C LEU A 161 -4.59 12.96 -8.83
N SER A 162 -4.69 11.91 -9.66
CA SER A 162 -5.65 10.84 -9.39
C SER A 162 -5.38 10.23 -8.03
N SER A 163 -6.43 9.78 -7.36
CA SER A 163 -6.31 9.13 -6.07
C SER A 163 -7.27 7.96 -5.90
N VAL A 164 -6.80 6.98 -5.16
CA VAL A 164 -7.57 5.87 -4.63
C VAL A 164 -7.58 6.00 -3.12
N TRP A 165 -8.76 5.92 -2.50
CA TRP A 165 -8.93 6.18 -1.07
C TRP A 165 -9.89 5.19 -0.41
N ALA A 166 -9.76 5.04 0.91
CA ALA A 166 -10.66 4.26 1.73
C ALA A 166 -11.16 5.13 2.89
N ASP A 167 -12.40 4.89 3.30
CA ASP A 167 -13.07 5.65 4.36
C ASP A 167 -12.69 5.13 5.75
N ASP A 168 -11.51 5.55 6.22
CA ASP A 168 -11.04 5.23 7.57
C ASP A 168 -11.98 5.76 8.67
N ALA A 169 -12.72 6.84 8.41
CA ALA A 169 -13.65 7.41 9.39
C ALA A 169 -14.82 6.46 9.62
N ARG A 170 -15.42 5.96 8.54
CA ARG A 170 -16.48 4.95 8.61
C ARG A 170 -15.97 3.63 9.19
N ALA A 171 -14.74 3.21 8.87
CA ALA A 171 -14.15 2.02 9.47
C ALA A 171 -13.96 2.19 10.99
N MET A 172 -13.46 3.33 11.45
CA MET A 172 -13.30 3.63 12.87
C MET A 172 -14.66 3.73 13.58
N ALA A 173 -15.69 4.32 12.95
CA ALA A 173 -17.04 4.35 13.49
C ALA A 173 -17.57 2.94 13.80
N ARG A 174 -17.37 1.97 12.90
CA ARG A 174 -17.75 0.56 13.12
C ARG A 174 -17.02 -0.06 14.30
N VAL A 175 -15.73 0.22 14.46
CA VAL A 175 -14.93 -0.28 15.59
C VAL A 175 -15.45 0.30 16.91
N VAL A 176 -15.67 1.61 16.95
CA VAL A 176 -16.17 2.29 18.15
C VAL A 176 -17.60 1.85 18.48
N ASP A 177 -18.48 1.68 17.48
CA ASP A 177 -19.83 1.13 17.66
C ASP A 177 -19.81 -0.26 18.27
N HIS A 178 -18.97 -1.15 17.75
CA HIS A 178 -18.82 -2.51 18.27
C HIS A 178 -18.39 -2.49 19.74
N LEU A 179 -17.32 -1.76 20.06
CA LEU A 179 -16.80 -1.71 21.43
C LEU A 179 -17.76 -1.00 22.38
N HIS A 180 -18.37 0.10 21.96
CA HIS A 180 -19.35 0.83 22.77
C HIS A 180 -20.61 -0.02 23.03
N GLY A 181 -21.08 -0.74 22.02
CA GLY A 181 -22.21 -1.67 22.10
C GLY A 181 -21.96 -2.85 23.03
N LEU A 182 -20.71 -3.33 23.12
CA LEU A 182 -20.29 -4.30 24.14
C LEU A 182 -20.22 -3.71 25.55
N GLY A 183 -20.31 -2.39 25.70
CA GLY A 183 -20.25 -1.71 27.00
C GLY A 183 -18.88 -1.10 27.33
N HIS A 184 -17.90 -1.16 26.42
CA HIS A 184 -16.61 -0.50 26.65
C HIS A 184 -16.78 1.02 26.69
N ARG A 185 -16.06 1.64 27.63
CA ARG A 185 -16.01 3.10 27.79
C ARG A 185 -14.57 3.59 27.78
N ARG A 186 -13.64 2.84 28.40
CA ARG A 186 -12.20 3.11 28.35
C ARG A 186 -11.54 2.37 27.19
N ILE A 187 -11.21 3.07 26.12
CA ILE A 187 -10.66 2.50 24.88
C ILE A 187 -9.37 3.22 24.54
N THR A 188 -8.26 2.49 24.41
CA THR A 188 -7.01 3.07 23.93
C THR A 188 -6.71 2.57 22.52
N HIS A 189 -6.43 3.49 21.61
CA HIS A 189 -5.97 3.18 20.27
C HIS A 189 -4.45 3.22 20.21
N ILE A 190 -3.83 2.07 19.96
CA ILE A 190 -2.40 1.93 19.69
C ILE A 190 -2.21 2.21 18.19
N ALA A 191 -2.01 3.49 17.89
CA ALA A 191 -1.86 4.03 16.56
C ALA A 191 -0.44 3.77 16.02
N GLY A 192 -0.28 3.81 14.70
CA GLY A 192 1.02 3.64 14.06
C GLY A 192 1.85 4.92 13.98
N LEU A 193 2.65 4.99 12.91
CA LEU A 193 3.66 6.03 12.72
C LEU A 193 3.06 7.45 12.61
N PRO A 194 3.54 8.43 13.40
CA PRO A 194 3.11 9.81 13.31
C PRO A 194 3.51 10.45 11.96
N GLY A 195 2.74 11.46 11.55
CA GLY A 195 2.96 12.20 10.29
C GLY A 195 2.37 11.54 9.05
N LEU A 196 1.95 10.27 9.12
CA LEU A 196 1.15 9.64 8.07
C LEU A 196 -0.30 10.16 8.12
N ALA A 197 -0.88 10.43 6.96
CA ALA A 197 -2.20 11.01 6.82
C ALA A 197 -3.30 10.06 7.32
N HIS A 198 -3.18 8.75 7.06
CA HIS A 198 -4.14 7.76 7.57
C HIS A 198 -4.07 7.62 9.09
N THR A 199 -2.88 7.63 9.71
CA THR A 199 -2.73 7.62 11.17
C THR A 199 -3.41 8.83 11.79
N ALA A 200 -3.15 10.02 11.27
CA ALA A 200 -3.78 11.26 11.75
C ALA A 200 -5.31 11.23 11.61
N ARG A 201 -5.81 10.71 10.48
CA ARG A 201 -7.25 10.50 10.24
C ARG A 201 -7.86 9.54 11.24
N ARG A 202 -7.28 8.35 11.44
CA ARG A 202 -7.81 7.34 12.37
C ARG A 202 -7.87 7.87 13.80
N ILE A 203 -6.83 8.59 14.25
CA ILE A 203 -6.82 9.28 15.55
C ILE A 203 -7.96 10.32 15.63
N ALA A 204 -8.11 11.15 14.59
CA ALA A 204 -9.16 12.16 14.55
C ALA A 204 -10.57 11.53 14.55
N SER A 205 -10.77 10.47 13.76
CA SER A 205 -12.02 9.72 13.67
C SER A 205 -12.35 9.05 14.99
N LEU A 206 -11.39 8.44 15.68
CA LEU A 206 -11.61 7.86 17.02
C LEU A 206 -12.15 8.91 18.00
N ARG A 207 -11.59 10.13 17.96
CA ARG A 207 -12.03 11.22 18.83
C ARG A 207 -13.46 11.69 18.50
N VAL A 208 -13.81 11.82 17.22
CA VAL A 208 -15.15 12.24 16.75
C VAL A 208 -16.19 11.17 17.11
N GLU A 209 -16.03 9.98 16.54
CA GLU A 209 -16.06 8.69 17.24
C GLU A 209 -16.67 8.62 18.64
N ALA A 210 -15.75 8.70 19.60
CA ALA A 210 -15.96 8.65 21.02
C ALA A 210 -16.89 9.79 21.51
N ALA A 211 -16.65 11.02 21.06
CA ALA A 211 -17.44 12.17 21.50
C ALA A 211 -18.92 12.04 21.14
N ALA A 212 -19.23 11.51 19.94
CA ALA A 212 -20.60 11.23 19.52
C ALA A 212 -21.33 10.22 20.43
N ARG A 213 -20.59 9.42 21.21
CA ARG A 213 -21.09 8.42 22.16
C ARG A 213 -20.89 8.83 23.62
N GLY A 214 -20.62 10.12 23.87
CA GLY A 214 -20.44 10.69 25.21
C GLY A 214 -19.13 10.29 25.90
N LEU A 215 -18.13 9.85 25.14
CA LEU A 215 -16.80 9.49 25.65
C LEU A 215 -15.82 10.62 25.39
N GLY A 216 -15.14 11.10 26.43
CA GLY A 216 -14.18 12.19 26.34
C GLY A 216 -12.74 11.71 26.16
N PRO A 217 -11.77 12.64 26.11
CA PRO A 217 -10.35 12.33 25.95
C PRO A 217 -9.73 11.55 27.11
N ARG A 218 -10.39 11.50 28.28
CA ARG A 218 -9.94 10.69 29.42
C ARG A 218 -10.30 9.23 29.23
N GLU A 219 -11.48 8.97 28.67
CA GLU A 219 -11.97 7.64 28.41
C GLU A 219 -11.40 7.05 27.11
N VAL A 220 -11.21 7.87 26.08
CA VAL A 220 -10.73 7.41 24.77
C VAL A 220 -9.60 8.30 24.26
N HIS A 221 -8.44 7.67 24.01
CA HIS A 221 -7.26 8.36 23.50
C HIS A 221 -6.43 7.45 22.59
N SER A 222 -5.42 8.03 21.92
CA SER A 222 -4.49 7.30 21.07
C SER A 222 -3.05 7.45 21.56
N VAL A 223 -2.27 6.39 21.42
CA VAL A 223 -0.81 6.35 21.63
C VAL A 223 -0.16 6.01 20.31
N VAL A 224 0.78 6.83 19.84
CA VAL A 224 1.50 6.59 18.58
C VAL A 224 2.68 5.65 18.79
N THR A 225 2.96 4.82 17.79
CA THR A 225 4.08 3.87 17.73
C THR A 225 4.80 3.98 16.37
N ASP A 226 5.57 2.97 15.98
CA ASP A 226 6.24 2.87 14.69
C ASP A 226 5.74 1.70 13.82
N TYR A 227 4.59 1.09 14.17
CA TYR A 227 4.04 -0.15 13.60
C TYR A 227 4.76 -1.46 13.96
N SER A 228 5.90 -1.42 14.66
CA SER A 228 6.63 -2.62 15.06
C SER A 228 5.92 -3.39 16.18
N ASP A 229 6.15 -4.70 16.22
CA ASP A 229 5.76 -5.56 17.34
C ASP A 229 6.38 -5.08 18.67
N ALA A 230 7.64 -4.66 18.64
CA ALA A 230 8.36 -4.19 19.82
C ALA A 230 7.72 -2.93 20.45
N GLU A 231 7.48 -1.89 19.66
CA GLU A 231 6.80 -0.69 20.16
C GLU A 231 5.33 -0.94 20.49
N GLY A 232 4.65 -1.80 19.72
CA GLY A 232 3.28 -2.24 20.03
C GLY A 232 3.20 -2.92 21.41
N ALA A 233 4.14 -3.81 21.72
CA ALA A 233 4.24 -4.46 23.03
C ALA A 233 4.59 -3.46 24.14
N ALA A 234 5.56 -2.58 23.91
CA ALA A 234 5.96 -1.56 24.88
C ALA A 234 4.82 -0.59 25.21
N ALA A 235 4.10 -0.11 24.19
CA ALA A 235 2.92 0.73 24.35
C ALA A 235 1.82 -0.01 25.12
N THR A 236 1.57 -1.29 24.79
CA THR A 236 0.58 -2.12 25.49
C THR A 236 0.90 -2.25 26.98
N ARG A 237 2.15 -2.54 27.35
CA ARG A 237 2.56 -2.61 28.78
C ARG A 237 2.31 -1.28 29.49
N ARG A 238 2.65 -0.17 28.84
CA ARG A 238 2.52 1.17 29.41
C ARG A 238 1.06 1.50 29.71
N VAL A 239 0.16 1.29 28.75
CA VAL A 239 -1.26 1.65 28.90
C VAL A 239 -1.98 0.73 29.88
N LEU A 240 -1.59 -0.55 29.96
CA LEU A 240 -2.18 -1.50 30.91
C LEU A 240 -1.67 -1.30 32.35
N ALA A 241 -0.60 -0.52 32.54
CA ALA A 241 -0.07 -0.14 33.86
C ALA A 241 -0.65 1.19 34.39
N GLU A 242 -1.52 1.85 33.63
CA GLU A 242 -2.18 3.09 34.08
C GLU A 242 -3.12 2.81 35.28
N PRO A 243 -3.38 3.82 36.15
CA PRO A 243 -4.28 3.65 37.29
C PRO A 243 -5.70 3.23 36.91
N GLU A 244 -6.19 3.72 35.76
CA GLU A 244 -7.48 3.37 35.19
C GLU A 244 -7.27 2.75 33.80
N PRO A 245 -6.82 1.48 33.71
CA PRO A 245 -6.42 0.90 32.45
C PRO A 245 -7.62 0.76 31.49
N PRO A 246 -7.36 0.76 30.17
CA PRO A 246 -8.39 0.55 29.16
C PRO A 246 -9.00 -0.85 29.30
N THR A 247 -10.27 -0.99 28.91
CA THR A 247 -10.93 -2.31 28.79
C THR A 247 -10.98 -2.79 27.35
N ALA A 248 -10.59 -1.95 26.38
CA ALA A 248 -10.40 -2.33 25.00
C ALA A 248 -9.19 -1.63 24.38
N LEU A 249 -8.46 -2.36 23.53
CA LEU A 249 -7.38 -1.84 22.72
C LEU A 249 -7.70 -2.01 21.23
N VAL A 250 -7.50 -0.94 20.47
CA VAL A 250 -7.58 -0.94 19.00
C VAL A 250 -6.17 -0.76 18.47
N TYR A 251 -5.71 -1.61 17.56
CA TYR A 251 -4.37 -1.56 17.00
C TYR A 251 -4.41 -1.25 15.51
N ASP A 252 -3.52 -0.36 15.08
CA ASP A 252 -3.45 0.14 13.70
C ASP A 252 -2.90 -0.88 12.68
N ASN A 253 -2.39 -2.02 13.14
CA ASN A 253 -2.08 -3.22 12.35
C ASN A 253 -2.27 -4.50 13.19
N ASP A 254 -2.21 -5.64 12.51
CA ASP A 254 -2.33 -6.99 13.08
C ASP A 254 -1.12 -7.41 13.94
N VAL A 255 0.09 -7.06 13.53
CA VAL A 255 1.31 -7.46 14.24
C VAL A 255 1.39 -6.86 15.64
N MET A 256 1.10 -5.57 15.79
CA MET A 256 1.01 -4.93 17.10
C MET A 256 -0.12 -5.52 17.94
N ALA A 257 -1.26 -5.89 17.33
CA ALA A 257 -2.37 -6.51 18.04
C ALA A 257 -1.98 -7.87 18.64
N VAL A 258 -1.23 -8.67 17.89
CA VAL A 258 -0.70 -9.97 18.34
C VAL A 258 0.33 -9.76 19.46
N ALA A 259 1.25 -8.82 19.29
CA ALA A 259 2.23 -8.47 20.32
C ALA A 259 1.54 -7.98 21.61
N GLY A 260 0.49 -7.17 21.47
CA GLY A 260 -0.35 -6.72 22.58
C GLY A 260 -1.08 -7.87 23.28
N SER A 261 -1.60 -8.83 22.51
CA SER A 261 -2.22 -10.04 23.08
C SER A 261 -1.20 -10.88 23.85
N ALA A 262 0.04 -10.98 23.37
CA ALA A 262 1.12 -11.67 24.09
C ALA A 262 1.46 -10.96 25.41
N VAL A 263 1.57 -9.62 25.38
CA VAL A 263 1.77 -8.81 26.60
C VAL A 263 0.64 -9.00 27.61
N ALA A 264 -0.62 -9.01 27.17
CA ALA A 264 -1.75 -9.25 28.05
C ALA A 264 -1.64 -10.63 28.73
N ALA A 265 -1.27 -11.67 27.98
CA ALA A 265 -1.05 -13.02 28.52
C ALA A 265 0.08 -13.05 29.56
N GLU A 266 1.22 -12.41 29.28
CA GLU A 266 2.35 -12.30 30.22
C GLU A 266 1.97 -11.59 31.53
N LEU A 267 1.09 -10.60 31.45
CA LEU A 267 0.57 -9.87 32.62
C LEU A 267 -0.59 -10.59 33.32
N GLY A 268 -1.00 -11.78 32.84
CA GLY A 268 -2.15 -12.50 33.38
C GLY A 268 -3.50 -11.80 33.15
N ILE A 269 -3.59 -10.91 32.15
CA ILE A 269 -4.80 -10.21 31.76
C ILE A 269 -5.54 -11.03 30.71
N ALA A 270 -6.69 -11.58 31.08
CA ALA A 270 -7.49 -12.40 30.18
C ALA A 270 -8.05 -11.60 29.00
N VAL A 271 -7.81 -12.08 27.77
CA VAL A 271 -8.47 -11.63 26.54
C VAL A 271 -9.45 -12.73 26.11
N PRO A 272 -10.75 -12.44 25.91
CA PRO A 272 -11.38 -11.11 25.99
C PRO A 272 -11.87 -10.70 27.38
N GLY A 273 -11.78 -11.58 28.40
CA GLY A 273 -12.56 -11.45 29.64
C GLY A 273 -12.29 -10.21 30.49
N ARG A 274 -11.08 -9.65 30.45
CA ARG A 274 -10.72 -8.37 31.10
C ARG A 274 -10.34 -7.28 30.11
N LEU A 275 -9.92 -7.67 28.90
CA LEU A 275 -9.41 -6.79 27.87
C LEU A 275 -9.89 -7.27 26.50
N SER A 276 -10.59 -6.41 25.78
CA SER A 276 -10.92 -6.62 24.37
C SER A 276 -9.79 -6.13 23.46
N ILE A 277 -9.50 -6.85 22.38
CA ILE A 277 -8.49 -6.45 21.37
C ILE A 277 -9.14 -6.44 19.98
N VAL A 278 -8.90 -5.36 19.23
CA VAL A 278 -9.31 -5.21 17.83
C VAL A 278 -8.09 -4.86 16.97
N ALA A 279 -7.91 -5.57 15.85
CA ALA A 279 -6.88 -5.27 14.86
C ALA A 279 -7.46 -4.51 13.65
N TRP A 280 -6.71 -3.55 13.11
CA TRP A 280 -7.09 -2.83 11.90
C TRP A 280 -6.92 -3.66 10.62
N ASP A 281 -6.11 -4.71 10.66
CA ASP A 281 -5.82 -5.59 9.53
C ASP A 281 -6.17 -7.05 9.87
N ASP A 282 -6.81 -7.76 8.92
CA ASP A 282 -7.17 -9.17 9.07
C ASP A 282 -6.18 -10.10 8.35
N SER A 283 -5.01 -10.29 8.95
CA SER A 283 -4.01 -11.22 8.41
C SER A 283 -4.23 -12.66 8.88
N ALA A 284 -3.37 -13.57 8.41
CA ALA A 284 -3.34 -14.93 8.91
C ALA A 284 -3.11 -14.99 10.43
N LEU A 285 -2.36 -14.05 11.00
CA LEU A 285 -2.08 -14.00 12.44
C LEU A 285 -3.37 -13.86 13.25
N CYS A 286 -4.27 -12.96 12.84
CA CYS A 286 -5.56 -12.75 13.50
C CYS A 286 -6.44 -14.00 13.55
N ARG A 287 -6.24 -14.94 12.61
CA ARG A 287 -7.07 -16.15 12.50
C ARG A 287 -6.50 -17.38 13.22
N VAL A 288 -5.20 -17.39 13.50
CA VAL A 288 -4.50 -18.54 14.10
C VAL A 288 -4.10 -18.32 15.56
N THR A 289 -4.24 -17.10 16.08
CA THR A 289 -4.04 -16.83 17.51
C THR A 289 -5.19 -17.39 18.34
N HIS A 290 -4.95 -17.57 19.64
CA HIS A 290 -5.96 -17.95 20.62
C HIS A 290 -5.97 -16.94 21.77
N PRO A 291 -7.02 -16.11 21.92
CA PRO A 291 -8.22 -16.05 21.06
C PRO A 291 -7.92 -15.54 19.64
N ARG A 292 -8.80 -15.84 18.66
CA ARG A 292 -8.69 -15.22 17.33
C ARG A 292 -9.10 -13.76 17.45
N LEU A 293 -8.40 -12.90 16.73
CA LEU A 293 -8.55 -11.45 16.86
C LEU A 293 -9.72 -10.93 16.02
N THR A 294 -10.64 -10.20 16.65
CA THR A 294 -11.59 -9.31 15.97
C THR A 294 -10.80 -8.34 15.11
N ALA A 295 -11.13 -8.22 13.83
CA ALA A 295 -10.33 -7.44 12.90
C ALA A 295 -11.19 -6.74 11.83
N LEU A 296 -10.66 -5.68 11.23
CA LEU A 296 -11.21 -5.10 10.01
C LEU A 296 -10.70 -5.89 8.79
N VAL A 297 -11.64 -6.46 8.03
CA VAL A 297 -11.37 -7.14 6.76
C VAL A 297 -11.44 -6.12 5.63
N ARG A 298 -10.38 -6.08 4.81
CA ARG A 298 -10.24 -5.15 3.68
C ARG A 298 -9.83 -5.92 2.43
N ASP A 299 -10.35 -5.51 1.27
CA ASP A 299 -9.82 -5.99 -0.02
C ASP A 299 -8.57 -5.18 -0.41
N THR A 300 -7.46 -5.42 0.30
CA THR A 300 -6.19 -4.72 0.04
C THR A 300 -5.65 -5.03 -1.37
N ALA A 301 -5.84 -6.25 -1.86
CA ALA A 301 -5.48 -6.61 -3.22
C ALA A 301 -6.37 -5.86 -4.24
N GLY A 302 -7.67 -5.74 -3.99
CA GLY A 302 -8.56 -4.89 -4.79
C GLY A 302 -8.18 -3.44 -4.78
N PHE A 303 -7.72 -2.93 -3.63
CA PHE A 303 -7.18 -1.58 -3.54
C PHE A 303 -5.95 -1.39 -4.43
N GLY A 304 -5.07 -2.39 -4.48
CA GLY A 304 -3.92 -2.44 -5.39
C GLY A 304 -4.32 -2.50 -6.87
N ARG A 305 -5.30 -3.35 -7.21
CA ARG A 305 -5.87 -3.41 -8.58
C ARG A 305 -6.43 -2.05 -9.00
N LEU A 306 -7.23 -1.45 -8.14
CA LEU A 306 -7.88 -0.15 -8.36
C LEU A 306 -6.85 0.95 -8.63
N ALA A 307 -5.76 0.98 -7.87
CA ALA A 307 -4.66 1.92 -8.03
C ALA A 307 -3.90 1.73 -9.35
N ALA A 308 -3.62 0.47 -9.72
CA ALA A 308 -2.94 0.16 -10.97
C ALA A 308 -3.80 0.50 -12.19
N GLU A 309 -5.09 0.15 -12.18
CA GLU A 309 -6.05 0.54 -13.24
C GLU A 309 -6.14 2.05 -13.42
N GLU A 310 -6.18 2.79 -12.30
CA GLU A 310 -6.22 4.24 -12.32
C GLU A 310 -4.92 4.79 -12.93
N LEU A 311 -3.77 4.26 -12.56
CA LEU A 311 -2.50 4.70 -13.13
C LEU A 311 -2.44 4.44 -14.63
N LEU A 312 -2.90 3.28 -15.10
CA LEU A 312 -2.98 2.99 -16.53
C LEU A 312 -3.93 3.95 -17.27
N THR A 313 -5.02 4.37 -16.62
CA THR A 313 -5.93 5.38 -17.18
C THR A 313 -5.24 6.75 -17.31
N VAL A 314 -4.52 7.19 -16.27
CA VAL A 314 -3.75 8.44 -16.30
C VAL A 314 -2.68 8.37 -17.39
N LEU A 315 -1.97 7.24 -17.52
CA LEU A 315 -0.98 7.04 -18.58
C LEU A 315 -1.59 7.09 -19.98
N ALA A 316 -2.86 6.69 -20.13
CA ALA A 316 -3.61 6.80 -21.38
C ALA A 316 -4.13 8.23 -21.68
N GLY A 317 -3.83 9.22 -20.83
CA GLY A 317 -4.28 10.61 -20.99
C GLY A 317 -5.65 10.89 -20.38
N GLY A 318 -6.17 10.00 -19.53
CA GLY A 318 -7.39 10.24 -18.78
C GLY A 318 -7.23 11.39 -17.77
N PRO A 319 -8.32 12.12 -17.44
CA PRO A 319 -8.27 13.18 -16.44
C PRO A 319 -8.06 12.60 -15.02
N PRO A 320 -7.55 13.41 -14.07
CA PRO A 320 -7.47 13.00 -12.66
C PRO A 320 -8.84 12.61 -12.09
N ARG A 321 -8.90 11.50 -11.35
CA ARG A 321 -10.12 11.00 -10.70
C ARG A 321 -9.84 10.61 -9.26
N THR A 322 -10.89 10.66 -8.43
CA THR A 322 -10.86 10.14 -7.07
C THR A 322 -11.78 8.93 -7.01
N ARG A 323 -11.20 7.75 -6.72
CA ARG A 323 -11.92 6.47 -6.66
C ARG A 323 -11.91 5.92 -5.24
N GLU A 324 -13.09 5.60 -4.75
CA GLU A 324 -13.24 4.93 -3.46
C GLU A 324 -13.00 3.43 -3.61
N GLY A 325 -12.22 2.85 -2.69
CA GLY A 325 -12.02 1.41 -2.56
C GLY A 325 -13.17 0.72 -1.85
N GLU A 326 -13.11 -0.61 -1.79
CA GLU A 326 -14.11 -1.38 -1.02
C GLU A 326 -14.07 -0.99 0.47
N GLN A 327 -15.26 -0.86 1.04
CA GLN A 327 -15.43 -0.45 2.42
C GLN A 327 -15.00 -1.56 3.40
N PRO A 328 -14.10 -1.27 4.36
CA PRO A 328 -13.73 -2.23 5.39
C PRO A 328 -14.95 -2.73 6.17
N ARG A 329 -14.99 -4.04 6.43
CA ARG A 329 -15.99 -4.67 7.30
C ARG A 329 -15.33 -5.13 8.59
N LEU A 330 -15.99 -4.90 9.72
CA LEU A 330 -15.54 -5.48 10.99
C LEU A 330 -15.97 -6.95 11.03
N GLU A 331 -15.05 -7.83 11.37
CA GLU A 331 -15.28 -9.26 11.58
C GLU A 331 -15.06 -9.56 13.07
N PRO A 332 -16.13 -9.59 13.89
CA PRO A 332 -16.04 -9.96 15.30
C PRO A 332 -15.57 -11.41 15.49
N ARG A 333 -14.64 -11.62 16.42
CA ARG A 333 -14.10 -12.92 16.83
C ARG A 333 -13.96 -13.01 18.35
N GLU A 334 -13.24 -14.01 18.84
CA GLU A 334 -13.13 -14.32 20.27
C GLU A 334 -12.38 -13.26 21.09
N SER A 335 -11.64 -12.33 20.49
CA SER A 335 -10.86 -11.34 21.24
C SER A 335 -11.65 -10.13 21.75
N THR A 336 -12.97 -10.07 21.54
CA THR A 336 -13.83 -9.01 22.09
C THR A 336 -15.03 -9.58 22.85
N ALA A 337 -15.29 -9.06 24.05
CA ALA A 337 -16.43 -9.41 24.89
C ALA A 337 -16.83 -8.19 25.75
N PRO A 338 -18.01 -8.21 26.41
CA PRO A 338 -18.35 -7.16 27.37
C PRO A 338 -17.26 -6.99 28.44
N PRO A 339 -16.95 -5.75 28.88
CA PRO A 339 -15.97 -5.55 29.93
C PRO A 339 -16.44 -6.18 31.25
N PRO A 340 -15.54 -6.45 32.20
CA PRO A 340 -15.93 -6.85 33.55
C PRO A 340 -16.96 -5.87 34.12
N ALA A 341 -17.98 -6.39 34.80
CA ALA A 341 -18.88 -5.54 35.57
C ALA A 341 -18.03 -4.68 36.53
N ALA A 342 -18.30 -3.38 36.59
CA ALA A 342 -17.69 -2.52 37.59
C ALA A 342 -18.08 -3.10 38.97
N TYR A 343 -17.09 -3.55 39.73
CA TYR A 343 -17.27 -3.95 41.13
C TYR A 343 -17.54 -2.72 41.99
#